data_AF-A0A1M4UHM6-F1
#
_entry.id   AF-A0A1M4UHM6-F1
#
_cell.length_a   1.000
_cell.length_b   1.000
_cell.length_c   1.000
_cell.angle_alpha   90.00
_cell.angle_beta   90.00
_cell.angle_gamma   90.00
#
_symmetry.space_group_name_H-M   'P 1'
#
loop_
_entity.id
_entity.type
_entity.pdbx_description
1 polymer ?
#
loop_
_entity_poly.entity_id
_entity_poly.type
_entity_poly.pdbx_seq_one_letter_code
_entity_poly.pdbx_strand_id
1 'polypeptide(L)'
;MMPKELISKKDNIIIYCVFGLPMLVLIGFVLYTAFSGPNREELRIQDDVSLNFNGRVDSMYFDERNHNGKYAVLNTNQIFPIYRNWERNIHIGDSLSKEKGTFLLEIYKKNKTKVTLNYMDTYKRFPGSARGWTLVLIESAALDFNGKIDSVYYDQKNHNTKTVVLKDGYTYGIWAAWEPFIEIGDSLSKKRGSLDLIVYKKNKGKMILNYQTLWKSN
;
A
#
# COMPACT_ATOMS: atom_id res chain seq x y z
N MET A 1 17.69 18.58 63.84
CA MET A 1 16.54 17.66 63.67
C MET A 1 15.50 18.43 62.87
N MET A 2 15.35 18.18 61.57
CA MET A 2 14.38 18.92 60.76
C MET A 2 12.96 18.35 60.97
N PRO A 3 11.94 19.19 61.15
CA PRO A 3 10.56 18.72 61.29
C PRO A 3 10.11 18.03 60.00
N LYS A 4 9.57 16.82 60.12
CA LYS A 4 8.84 16.18 59.03
C LYS A 4 7.53 16.95 58.86
N GLU A 5 7.46 17.85 57.89
CA GLU A 5 6.17 18.39 57.48
C GLU A 5 5.32 17.24 56.93
N LEU A 6 4.18 17.02 57.58
CA LEU A 6 3.21 16.00 57.18
C LEU A 6 2.47 16.53 55.96
N ILE A 7 2.82 16.01 54.78
CA ILE A 7 2.10 16.26 53.53
C ILE A 7 0.61 15.97 53.74
N SER A 8 -0.25 16.96 53.45
CA SER A 8 -1.69 16.82 53.65
C SER A 8 -2.29 15.85 52.64
N LYS A 9 -3.43 15.23 52.99
CA LYS A 9 -4.21 14.41 52.05
C LYS A 9 -4.54 15.17 50.76
N LYS A 10 -4.76 16.49 50.85
CA LYS A 10 -5.03 17.36 49.69
C LYS A 10 -3.82 17.49 48.77
N ASP A 11 -2.62 17.65 49.33
CA ASP A 11 -1.38 17.81 48.56
C ASP A 11 -1.04 16.52 47.80
N ASN A 12 -1.27 15.36 48.42
CA ASN A 12 -1.11 14.06 47.75
C ASN A 12 -2.03 13.93 46.53
N ILE A 13 -3.29 14.36 46.63
CA ILE A 13 -4.23 14.35 45.49
C ILE A 13 -3.71 15.25 44.37
N ILE A 14 -3.21 16.45 44.70
CA ILE A 14 -2.65 17.38 43.70
C ILE A 14 -1.46 16.73 42.99
N ILE A 15 -0.54 16.10 43.73
CA ILE A 15 0.63 15.40 43.16
C ILE A 15 0.19 14.26 42.22
N TYR A 16 -0.80 13.45 42.60
CA TYR A 16 -1.32 12.39 41.72
C TYR A 16 -1.99 12.95 40.46
N CYS A 17 -2.72 14.05 40.55
CA CYS A 17 -3.33 14.69 39.39
C CYS A 17 -2.29 15.31 38.45
N VAL A 18 -1.23 15.92 39.00
CA VAL A 18 -0.19 16.59 38.19
C VAL A 18 0.77 15.59 37.55
N PHE A 19 1.10 14.48 38.22
CA PHE A 19 2.09 13.52 37.72
C PHE A 19 1.49 12.17 37.30
N GLY A 20 0.57 11.63 38.10
CA GLY A 20 -0.04 10.33 37.84
C GLY A 20 -0.97 10.35 36.63
N LEU A 21 -1.85 11.35 36.53
CA LEU A 21 -2.82 11.42 35.42
C LEU A 21 -2.14 11.58 34.06
N PRO A 22 -1.16 12.50 33.84
CA PRO A 22 -0.45 12.58 32.56
C PRO A 22 0.32 11.31 32.21
N MET A 23 0.91 10.64 33.22
CA MET A 23 1.62 9.38 33.00
C MET A 23 0.67 8.27 32.53
N LEU A 24 -0.53 8.17 33.13
CA LEU A 24 -1.57 7.22 32.68
C LEU A 24 -2.06 7.53 31.28
N VAL A 25 -2.27 8.80 30.94
CA VAL A 25 -2.65 9.22 29.57
C VAL A 25 -1.55 8.86 28.58
N LEU A 26 -0.28 9.07 28.91
CA LEU A 26 0.84 8.70 28.06
C LEU A 26 0.93 7.19 27.84
N ILE A 27 0.75 6.39 28.90
CA ILE A 27 0.71 4.92 28.79
C ILE A 27 -0.46 4.49 27.91
N GLY A 28 -1.65 5.07 28.13
CA GLY A 28 -2.83 4.80 27.30
C GLY A 28 -2.60 5.13 25.83
N PHE A 29 -1.93 6.25 25.53
CA PHE A 29 -1.56 6.63 24.17
C PHE A 29 -0.55 5.65 23.55
N VAL A 30 0.49 5.25 24.28
CA VAL A 30 1.47 4.26 23.81
C VAL A 30 0.78 2.93 23.51
N LEU A 31 -0.09 2.44 24.39
CA LEU A 31 -0.85 1.21 24.14
C LEU A 31 -1.79 1.37 22.93
N TYR A 32 -2.52 2.48 22.83
CA TYR A 32 -3.38 2.76 21.69
C TYR A 32 -2.59 2.75 20.38
N THR A 33 -1.46 3.45 20.31
CA THR A 33 -0.61 3.44 19.10
C THR A 33 0.02 2.08 18.80
N ALA A 34 0.34 1.28 19.83
CA ALA A 34 0.89 -0.06 19.64
C ALA A 34 -0.14 -1.05 19.08
N PHE A 35 -1.41 -0.93 19.46
CA PHE A 35 -2.48 -1.84 19.04
C PHE A 35 -3.28 -1.34 17.83
N SER A 36 -3.41 -0.03 17.64
CA SER A 36 -4.21 0.60 16.59
C SER A 36 -3.38 1.34 15.54
N GLY A 37 -2.06 1.46 15.73
CA GLY A 37 -1.17 2.05 14.73
C GLY A 37 -1.03 1.17 13.48
N PRO A 38 -0.76 1.77 12.31
CA PRO A 38 -0.55 1.03 11.09
C PRO A 38 0.67 0.10 11.22
N ASN A 39 0.56 -1.11 10.69
CA ASN A 39 1.67 -2.05 10.71
C ASN A 39 2.84 -1.49 9.87
N ARG A 40 4.08 -1.70 10.30
CA ARG A 40 5.27 -1.28 9.55
C ARG A 40 5.27 -1.79 8.11
N GLU A 41 4.73 -2.98 7.88
CA GLU A 41 4.60 -3.56 6.55
C GLU A 41 3.61 -2.79 5.66
N GLU A 42 2.50 -2.34 6.25
CA GLU A 42 1.49 -1.56 5.55
C GLU A 42 2.02 -0.16 5.18
N LEU A 43 2.70 0.51 6.11
CA LEU A 43 3.38 1.77 5.82
C LEU A 43 4.38 1.62 4.67
N ARG A 44 5.19 0.55 4.70
CA ARG A 44 6.15 0.27 3.62
C ARG A 44 5.48 0.06 2.26
N ILE A 45 4.37 -0.68 2.22
CA ILE A 45 3.60 -0.89 0.98
C ILE A 45 3.04 0.43 0.47
N GLN A 46 2.49 1.24 1.37
CA GLN A 46 1.95 2.54 1.02
C GLN A 46 3.05 3.45 0.44
N ASP A 47 4.23 3.47 1.06
CA ASP A 47 5.39 4.20 0.58
C ASP A 47 5.77 3.71 -0.83
N ASP A 48 5.95 2.41 -1.04
CA ASP A 48 6.35 1.81 -2.33
C ASP A 48 5.34 2.08 -3.47
N VAL A 49 4.04 2.10 -3.18
CA VAL A 49 3.02 2.52 -4.16
C VAL A 49 3.09 4.01 -4.46
N SER A 50 3.34 4.82 -3.44
CA SER A 50 3.37 6.27 -3.57
C SER A 50 4.59 6.78 -4.35
N LEU A 51 5.65 5.94 -4.46
CA LEU A 51 6.85 6.26 -5.22
C LEU A 51 6.52 6.56 -6.69
N ASN A 52 7.07 7.69 -7.15
CA ASN A 52 7.03 8.14 -8.52
C ASN A 52 8.40 8.67 -8.92
N PHE A 53 9.05 8.03 -9.88
CA PHE A 53 10.34 8.49 -10.36
C PHE A 53 10.62 8.02 -11.78
N ASN A 54 11.45 8.78 -12.47
CA ASN A 54 12.03 8.42 -13.75
C ASN A 54 13.46 8.96 -13.80
N GLY A 55 14.42 8.11 -14.15
CA GLY A 55 15.80 8.53 -14.25
C GLY A 55 16.73 7.41 -14.70
N ARG A 56 17.91 7.77 -15.17
CA ARG A 56 18.97 6.84 -15.54
C ARG A 56 19.84 6.54 -14.33
N VAL A 57 20.17 5.28 -14.09
CA VAL A 57 21.13 4.87 -13.06
C VAL A 57 22.49 5.44 -13.40
N ASP A 58 22.97 6.37 -12.60
CA ASP A 58 24.25 7.05 -12.80
C ASP A 58 25.36 6.33 -12.01
N SER A 59 25.07 5.99 -10.76
CA SER A 59 25.96 5.19 -9.92
C SER A 59 25.19 4.19 -9.05
N MET A 60 25.92 3.24 -8.48
CA MET A 60 25.40 2.33 -7.46
C MET A 60 26.39 2.20 -6.32
N TYR A 61 25.91 2.03 -5.10
CA TYR A 61 26.74 1.81 -3.92
C TYR A 61 26.07 0.85 -2.94
N PHE A 62 26.85 0.31 -2.02
CA PHE A 62 26.34 -0.44 -0.87
C PHE A 62 26.37 0.48 0.36
N ASP A 63 25.26 0.56 1.07
CA ASP A 63 25.19 1.29 2.34
C ASP A 63 25.56 0.37 3.49
N GLU A 64 26.81 0.48 3.95
CA GLU A 64 27.34 -0.30 5.07
C GLU A 64 26.58 -0.07 6.38
N ARG A 65 25.94 1.09 6.54
CA ARG A 65 25.17 1.42 7.74
C ARG A 65 23.77 0.82 7.72
N ASN A 66 23.29 0.43 6.54
CA ASN A 66 21.98 -0.16 6.37
C ASN A 66 22.07 -1.60 5.84
N HIS A 67 22.70 -2.47 6.63
CA HIS A 67 22.82 -3.90 6.36
C HIS A 67 23.43 -4.23 4.97
N ASN A 68 24.31 -3.38 4.45
CA ASN A 68 24.85 -3.48 3.08
C ASN A 68 23.76 -3.52 2.01
N GLY A 69 22.68 -2.75 2.19
CA GLY A 69 21.68 -2.56 1.15
C GLY A 69 22.31 -1.93 -0.09
N LYS A 70 21.98 -2.44 -1.28
CA LYS A 70 22.44 -1.86 -2.54
C LYS A 70 21.52 -0.74 -2.97
N TYR A 71 22.08 0.38 -3.40
CA TYR A 71 21.34 1.56 -3.84
C TYR A 71 21.78 1.98 -5.24
N ALA A 72 20.83 2.50 -6.03
CA ALA A 72 21.10 3.24 -7.25
C ALA A 72 20.93 4.74 -6.99
N VAL A 73 21.85 5.54 -7.50
CA VAL A 73 21.68 6.99 -7.61
C VAL A 73 21.29 7.28 -9.05
N LEU A 74 20.12 7.88 -9.24
CA LEU A 74 19.65 8.30 -10.55
C LEU A 74 20.28 9.64 -10.94
N ASN A 75 20.35 9.91 -12.23
CA ASN A 75 20.79 11.21 -12.76
C ASN A 75 19.90 12.40 -12.33
N THR A 76 18.75 12.13 -11.72
CA THR A 76 17.87 13.11 -11.06
C THR A 76 18.24 13.35 -9.59
N ASN A 77 19.34 12.78 -9.10
CA ASN A 77 19.76 12.71 -7.69
C ASN A 77 18.79 11.96 -6.76
N GLN A 78 17.81 11.24 -7.31
CA GLN A 78 16.96 10.35 -6.52
C GLN A 78 17.73 9.08 -6.17
N ILE A 79 17.60 8.65 -4.91
CA ILE A 79 18.20 7.41 -4.40
C ILE A 79 17.14 6.32 -4.38
N PHE A 80 17.45 5.19 -4.99
CA PHE A 80 16.56 4.05 -5.13
C PHE A 80 17.16 2.81 -4.45
N PRO A 81 16.50 2.21 -3.44
CA PRO A 81 16.94 0.95 -2.85
C PRO A 81 16.71 -0.21 -3.84
N ILE A 82 17.75 -0.99 -4.12
CA ILE A 82 17.68 -2.18 -4.97
C ILE A 82 17.46 -3.40 -4.08
N TYR A 83 16.32 -4.06 -4.23
CA TYR A 83 16.07 -5.34 -3.56
C TYR A 83 17.01 -6.42 -4.07
N ARG A 84 17.44 -7.31 -3.17
CA ARG A 84 18.42 -8.35 -3.46
C ARG A 84 18.06 -9.25 -4.65
N ASN A 85 16.78 -9.60 -4.81
CA ASN A 85 16.28 -10.40 -5.93
C ASN A 85 16.26 -9.64 -7.27
N TRP A 86 16.42 -8.31 -7.24
CA TRP A 86 16.42 -7.43 -8.41
C TRP A 86 17.81 -6.98 -8.84
N GLU A 87 18.84 -7.20 -8.01
CA GLU A 87 20.21 -6.74 -8.29
C GLU A 87 20.74 -7.16 -9.65
N ARG A 88 20.43 -8.39 -10.10
CA ARG A 88 20.82 -8.90 -11.42
C ARG A 88 20.14 -8.20 -12.60
N ASN A 89 19.07 -7.46 -12.33
CA ASN A 89 18.24 -6.80 -13.34
C ASN A 89 18.52 -5.31 -13.44
N ILE A 90 19.37 -4.71 -12.60
CA ILE A 90 19.61 -3.26 -12.59
C ILE A 90 21.11 -2.99 -12.70
N HIS A 91 21.53 -2.26 -13.73
CA HIS A 91 22.92 -1.91 -13.98
C HIS A 91 23.09 -0.41 -14.23
N ILE A 92 24.33 0.08 -14.10
CA ILE A 92 24.68 1.46 -14.40
C ILE A 92 24.36 1.77 -15.88
N GLY A 93 23.63 2.86 -16.08
CA GLY A 93 23.16 3.35 -17.37
C GLY A 93 21.82 2.77 -17.82
N ASP A 94 21.18 1.88 -17.07
CA ASP A 94 19.77 1.52 -17.29
C ASP A 94 18.87 2.71 -16.90
N SER A 95 17.74 2.90 -17.59
CA SER A 95 16.72 3.87 -17.16
C SER A 95 15.63 3.17 -16.35
N LEU A 96 15.32 3.72 -15.19
CA LEU A 96 14.27 3.24 -14.30
C LEU A 96 13.07 4.16 -14.40
N SER A 97 11.87 3.58 -14.45
CA SER A 97 10.61 4.31 -14.40
C SER A 97 9.64 3.59 -13.48
N LYS A 98 9.07 4.34 -12.54
CA LYS A 98 8.08 3.86 -11.59
C LYS A 98 6.97 4.90 -11.49
N GLU A 99 5.76 4.48 -11.83
CA GLU A 99 4.57 5.34 -11.76
C GLU A 99 3.89 5.20 -10.39
N LYS A 100 3.42 6.33 -9.85
CA LYS A 100 2.59 6.36 -8.63
C LYS A 100 1.36 5.47 -8.79
N GLY A 101 0.94 4.79 -7.73
CA GLY A 101 -0.28 3.95 -7.76
C GLY A 101 -0.07 2.58 -8.40
N THR A 102 1.16 2.28 -8.81
CA THR A 102 1.54 0.97 -9.36
C THR A 102 2.56 0.26 -8.48
N PHE A 103 2.70 -1.05 -8.61
CA PHE A 103 3.81 -1.83 -8.04
C PHE A 103 4.88 -2.17 -9.08
N LEU A 104 4.76 -1.63 -10.30
CA LEU A 104 5.62 -2.03 -11.41
C LEU A 104 6.78 -1.06 -11.54
N LEU A 105 8.00 -1.60 -11.44
CA LEU A 105 9.22 -0.92 -11.83
C LEU A 105 9.57 -1.35 -13.26
N GLU A 106 9.61 -0.40 -14.18
CA GLU A 106 10.07 -0.62 -15.53
C GLU A 106 11.55 -0.25 -15.65
N ILE A 107 12.33 -1.16 -16.22
CA ILE A 107 13.76 -1.03 -16.44
C ILE A 107 14.01 -1.08 -17.94
N TYR A 108 14.51 0.02 -18.48
CA TYR A 108 14.85 0.18 -19.88
C TYR A 108 16.35 0.00 -20.06
N LYS A 109 16.72 -1.04 -20.81
CA LYS A 109 18.11 -1.43 -21.04
C LYS A 109 18.72 -0.64 -22.20
N LYS A 110 20.06 -0.54 -22.19
CA LYS A 110 20.82 0.08 -23.30
C LYS A 110 20.55 -0.58 -24.66
N ASN A 111 20.30 -1.88 -24.69
CA ASN A 111 19.94 -2.64 -25.90
C ASN A 111 18.44 -2.53 -26.27
N LYS A 112 17.72 -1.54 -25.72
CA LYS A 112 16.29 -1.28 -25.96
C LYS A 112 15.34 -2.39 -25.49
N THR A 113 15.80 -3.34 -24.69
CA THR A 113 14.88 -4.29 -24.03
C THR A 113 14.26 -3.67 -22.77
N LYS A 114 13.07 -4.15 -22.41
CA LYS A 114 12.37 -3.75 -21.19
C LYS A 114 12.26 -4.94 -20.24
N VAL A 115 12.63 -4.72 -18.98
CA VAL A 115 12.37 -5.65 -17.88
C VAL A 115 11.38 -4.99 -16.94
N THR A 116 10.33 -5.70 -16.56
CA THR A 116 9.36 -5.22 -15.57
C THR A 116 9.50 -6.05 -14.30
N LEU A 117 9.77 -5.37 -13.19
CA LEU A 117 9.81 -5.97 -11.86
C LEU A 117 8.58 -5.53 -11.08
N ASN A 118 8.10 -6.38 -10.16
CA ASN A 118 6.93 -6.09 -9.36
C ASN A 118 7.31 -6.03 -7.88
N TYR A 119 7.15 -4.86 -7.25
CA TYR A 119 7.36 -4.65 -5.82
C TYR A 119 6.63 -5.69 -4.96
N MET A 120 5.49 -6.21 -5.43
CA MET A 120 4.77 -7.27 -4.71
C MET A 120 5.59 -8.55 -4.52
N ASP A 121 6.53 -8.84 -5.41
CA ASP A 121 7.42 -10.00 -5.27
C ASP A 121 8.39 -9.85 -4.09
N THR A 122 8.59 -8.62 -3.58
CA THR A 122 9.42 -8.36 -2.41
C THR A 122 8.71 -8.69 -1.09
N TYR A 123 7.37 -8.71 -1.08
CA TYR A 123 6.57 -9.05 0.12
C TYR A 123 6.24 -10.54 0.21
N LYS A 124 6.21 -11.26 -0.91
CA LYS A 124 5.92 -12.72 -0.96
C LYS A 124 6.82 -13.59 -0.08
N ARG A 125 7.98 -13.09 0.35
CA ARG A 125 8.93 -13.82 1.19
C ARG A 125 8.49 -13.94 2.66
N PHE A 126 7.44 -13.23 3.09
CA PHE A 126 6.91 -13.28 4.45
C PHE A 126 5.39 -13.56 4.48
N PRO A 127 4.93 -14.74 4.01
CA PRO A 127 3.50 -15.05 3.91
C PRO A 127 2.77 -15.05 5.28
N GLY A 128 3.51 -15.11 6.40
CA GLY A 128 2.94 -15.05 7.75
C GLY A 128 2.77 -13.65 8.35
N SER A 129 3.30 -12.59 7.74
CA SER A 129 3.24 -11.22 8.29
C SER A 129 2.20 -10.32 7.63
N ALA A 130 1.86 -10.59 6.37
CA ALA A 130 0.82 -9.87 5.64
C ALA A 130 -0.56 -10.16 6.28
N ARG A 131 -1.01 -9.25 7.15
CA ARG A 131 -2.35 -9.30 7.78
C ARG A 131 -3.27 -8.25 7.15
N GLY A 132 -4.54 -8.59 7.01
CA GLY A 132 -5.61 -7.66 6.64
C GLY A 132 -5.44 -7.03 5.26
N TRP A 133 -5.46 -5.69 5.22
CA TRP A 133 -5.55 -4.89 3.99
C TRP A 133 -4.37 -4.99 3.05
N THR A 134 -3.20 -5.39 3.54
CA THR A 134 -2.04 -5.70 2.70
C THR A 134 -2.37 -6.77 1.66
N LEU A 135 -3.07 -7.84 2.07
CA LEU A 135 -3.48 -8.91 1.15
C LEU A 135 -4.45 -8.39 0.08
N VAL A 136 -5.39 -7.53 0.48
CA VAL A 136 -6.34 -6.90 -0.46
C VAL A 136 -5.62 -6.09 -1.53
N LEU A 137 -4.62 -5.29 -1.15
CA LEU A 137 -3.81 -4.52 -2.10
C LEU A 137 -2.98 -5.43 -3.01
N ILE A 138 -2.43 -6.54 -2.49
CA ILE A 138 -1.69 -7.54 -3.27
C ILE A 138 -2.60 -8.22 -4.29
N GLU A 139 -3.74 -8.74 -3.85
CA GLU A 139 -4.69 -9.45 -4.70
C GLU A 139 -5.25 -8.51 -5.77
N SER A 140 -5.67 -7.30 -5.38
CA SER A 140 -6.18 -6.29 -6.33
C SER A 140 -5.13 -5.85 -7.36
N ALA A 141 -3.87 -5.70 -6.96
CA ALA A 141 -2.78 -5.42 -7.89
C ALA A 141 -2.51 -6.60 -8.83
N ALA A 142 -2.81 -7.85 -8.45
CA ALA A 142 -2.63 -9.00 -9.33
C ALA A 142 -3.71 -9.12 -10.42
N LEU A 143 -4.88 -8.51 -10.22
CA LEU A 143 -6.00 -8.53 -11.16
C LEU A 143 -5.65 -7.86 -12.49
N ASP A 144 -6.09 -8.50 -13.58
CA ASP A 144 -5.94 -8.01 -14.96
C ASP A 144 -7.15 -8.43 -15.78
N PHE A 145 -8.03 -7.49 -16.09
CA PHE A 145 -9.25 -7.77 -16.86
C PHE A 145 -9.78 -6.52 -17.55
N ASN A 146 -10.53 -6.72 -18.63
CA ASN A 146 -11.26 -5.68 -19.32
C ASN A 146 -12.52 -6.27 -19.95
N GLY A 147 -13.69 -5.74 -19.62
CA GLY A 147 -14.92 -6.25 -20.19
C GLY A 147 -16.15 -5.43 -19.82
N LYS A 148 -17.20 -5.61 -20.61
CA LYS A 148 -18.52 -5.05 -20.34
C LYS A 148 -19.25 -5.94 -19.35
N ILE A 149 -19.89 -5.34 -18.35
CA ILE A 149 -20.73 -6.05 -17.38
C ILE A 149 -21.97 -6.56 -18.09
N ASP A 150 -22.16 -7.87 -18.04
CA ASP A 150 -23.30 -8.58 -18.61
C ASP A 150 -24.36 -8.86 -17.55
N SER A 151 -23.94 -9.30 -16.36
CA SER A 151 -24.85 -9.55 -15.24
C SER A 151 -24.23 -9.20 -13.89
N VAL A 152 -25.10 -9.09 -12.89
CA VAL A 152 -24.75 -8.84 -11.48
C VAL A 152 -25.56 -9.81 -10.63
N TYR A 153 -24.92 -10.43 -9.64
CA TYR A 153 -25.58 -11.29 -8.66
C TYR A 153 -24.92 -11.14 -7.29
N TYR A 154 -25.56 -11.64 -6.23
CA TYR A 154 -24.95 -11.73 -4.91
C TYR A 154 -24.45 -13.17 -4.68
N ASP A 155 -23.15 -13.32 -4.47
CA ASP A 155 -22.54 -14.64 -4.26
C ASP A 155 -22.73 -15.10 -2.81
N GLN A 156 -23.71 -15.97 -2.60
CA GLN A 156 -24.03 -16.52 -1.29
C GLN A 156 -22.87 -17.29 -0.64
N LYS A 157 -21.94 -17.85 -1.44
CA LYS A 157 -20.78 -18.58 -0.92
C LYS A 157 -19.67 -17.64 -0.46
N ASN A 158 -19.64 -16.42 -0.99
CA ASN A 158 -18.67 -15.39 -0.66
C ASN A 158 -19.34 -14.27 0.14
N HIS A 159 -19.91 -14.61 1.30
CA HIS A 159 -20.54 -13.65 2.22
C HIS A 159 -21.58 -12.71 1.58
N ASN A 160 -22.31 -13.21 0.57
CA ASN A 160 -23.28 -12.42 -0.19
C ASN A 160 -22.66 -11.19 -0.86
N THR A 161 -21.40 -11.29 -1.31
CA THR A 161 -20.70 -10.21 -2.01
C THR A 161 -21.34 -9.97 -3.39
N LYS A 162 -21.65 -8.71 -3.71
CA LYS A 162 -22.12 -8.32 -5.04
C LYS A 162 -21.03 -8.61 -6.07
N THR A 163 -21.32 -9.47 -7.03
CA THR A 163 -20.38 -9.96 -8.04
C THR A 163 -20.89 -9.60 -9.42
N VAL A 164 -20.01 -9.07 -10.27
CA VAL A 164 -20.28 -8.85 -11.70
C VAL A 164 -19.74 -10.00 -12.52
N VAL A 165 -20.44 -10.32 -13.60
CA VAL A 165 -19.95 -11.18 -14.67
C VAL A 165 -19.75 -10.32 -15.91
N LEU A 166 -18.54 -10.35 -16.45
CA LEU A 166 -18.19 -9.68 -17.70
C LEU A 166 -18.62 -10.57 -18.88
N LYS A 167 -18.77 -9.96 -20.06
CA LYS A 167 -19.20 -10.67 -21.28
C LYS A 167 -18.32 -11.86 -21.70
N ASP A 168 -17.06 -11.86 -21.31
CA ASP A 168 -16.11 -12.96 -21.56
C ASP A 168 -16.22 -14.08 -20.50
N GLY A 169 -17.14 -13.96 -19.54
CA GLY A 169 -17.35 -14.90 -18.44
C GLY A 169 -16.49 -14.61 -17.21
N TYR A 170 -15.63 -13.58 -17.23
CA TYR A 170 -14.83 -13.23 -16.05
C TYR A 170 -15.72 -12.71 -14.91
N THR A 171 -15.49 -13.21 -13.70
CA THR A 171 -16.24 -12.79 -12.51
C THR A 171 -15.39 -11.91 -11.58
N TYR A 172 -16.01 -10.88 -11.01
CA TYR A 172 -15.33 -9.95 -10.12
C TYR A 172 -16.24 -9.51 -8.96
N GLY A 173 -15.80 -9.76 -7.74
CA GLY A 173 -16.47 -9.29 -6.53
C GLY A 173 -16.26 -7.79 -6.33
N ILE A 174 -17.35 -7.05 -6.17
CA ILE A 174 -17.36 -5.60 -5.95
C ILE A 174 -17.30 -5.34 -4.45
N TRP A 175 -16.45 -4.39 -4.06
CA TRP A 175 -16.42 -3.87 -2.69
C TRP A 175 -17.71 -3.10 -2.38
N ALA A 176 -18.27 -3.29 -1.18
CA ALA A 176 -19.52 -2.67 -0.76
C ALA A 176 -19.57 -1.14 -1.03
N ALA A 177 -18.48 -0.42 -0.71
CA ALA A 177 -18.37 1.02 -0.93
C ALA A 177 -18.42 1.44 -2.42
N TRP A 178 -18.20 0.50 -3.34
CA TRP A 178 -18.20 0.73 -4.78
C TRP A 178 -19.47 0.28 -5.49
N GLU A 179 -20.33 -0.48 -4.81
CA GLU A 179 -21.57 -1.00 -5.40
C GLU A 179 -22.49 0.06 -6.04
N PRO A 180 -22.64 1.28 -5.48
CA PRO A 180 -23.46 2.32 -6.09
C PRO A 180 -22.88 2.88 -7.40
N PHE A 181 -21.60 2.63 -7.68
CA PHE A 181 -20.90 3.16 -8.85
C PHE A 181 -20.76 2.17 -9.99
N ILE A 182 -21.31 0.97 -9.88
CA ILE A 182 -21.15 -0.09 -10.89
C ILE A 182 -22.52 -0.68 -11.25
N GLU A 183 -22.88 -0.59 -12.52
CA GLU A 183 -24.18 -1.01 -13.05
C GLU A 183 -24.03 -1.92 -14.28
N ILE A 184 -25.08 -2.69 -14.57
CA ILE A 184 -25.13 -3.52 -15.78
C ILE A 184 -24.98 -2.64 -17.02
N GLY A 185 -24.13 -3.07 -17.94
CA GLY A 185 -23.84 -2.35 -19.17
C GLY A 185 -22.68 -1.34 -19.10
N ASP A 186 -22.15 -1.05 -17.91
CA ASP A 186 -20.85 -0.39 -17.78
C ASP A 186 -19.72 -1.31 -18.26
N SER A 187 -18.54 -0.75 -18.54
CA SER A 187 -17.34 -1.55 -18.78
C SER A 187 -16.32 -1.34 -17.68
N LEU A 188 -15.68 -2.40 -17.24
CA LEU A 188 -14.64 -2.37 -16.23
C LEU A 188 -13.29 -2.65 -16.87
N SER A 189 -12.27 -1.93 -16.43
CA SER A 189 -10.88 -2.22 -16.79
C SER A 189 -10.01 -2.15 -15.54
N LYS A 190 -9.23 -3.20 -15.34
CA LYS A 190 -8.26 -3.33 -14.28
C LYS A 190 -6.95 -3.81 -14.89
N LYS A 191 -5.89 -3.02 -14.74
CA LYS A 191 -4.56 -3.38 -15.24
C LYS A 191 -3.75 -4.03 -14.11
N ARG A 192 -3.03 -5.10 -14.43
CA ARG A 192 -2.06 -5.71 -13.50
C ARG A 192 -1.06 -4.67 -13.00
N GLY A 193 -0.81 -4.71 -11.69
CA GLY A 193 0.11 -3.85 -10.98
C GLY A 193 -0.45 -2.48 -10.60
N SER A 194 -1.59 -2.05 -11.15
CA SER A 194 -2.29 -0.82 -10.73
C SER A 194 -3.21 -1.08 -9.54
N LEU A 195 -3.54 -0.05 -8.76
CA LEU A 195 -4.59 -0.10 -7.73
C LEU A 195 -5.88 0.61 -8.17
N ASP A 196 -6.01 0.93 -9.46
CA ASP A 196 -7.19 1.59 -10.00
C ASP A 196 -8.08 0.59 -10.74
N LEU A 197 -9.35 0.57 -10.38
CA LEU A 197 -10.43 0.01 -11.19
C LEU A 197 -11.07 1.16 -11.98
N ILE A 198 -10.99 1.09 -13.31
CA ILE A 198 -11.59 2.09 -14.20
C ILE A 198 -12.98 1.60 -14.61
N VAL A 199 -13.99 2.41 -14.33
CA VAL A 199 -15.38 2.17 -14.70
C VAL A 199 -15.76 3.10 -15.85
N TYR A 200 -16.01 2.56 -17.03
CA TYR A 200 -16.51 3.29 -18.19
C TYR A 200 -18.04 3.25 -18.18
N LYS A 201 -18.65 4.41 -17.97
CA LYS A 201 -20.10 4.57 -17.95
C LYS A 201 -20.62 4.67 -19.36
N LYS A 202 -21.75 4.00 -19.63
CA LYS A 202 -22.40 3.97 -20.96
C LYS A 202 -22.49 5.35 -21.64
N ASN A 203 -22.81 6.41 -20.88
CA ASN A 203 -23.01 7.78 -21.39
C ASN A 203 -22.38 8.89 -20.52
N LYS A 204 -21.55 8.55 -19.52
CA LYS A 204 -21.11 9.52 -18.48
C LYS A 204 -19.59 9.62 -18.32
N GLY A 205 -18.82 9.16 -19.31
CA GLY A 205 -17.36 9.16 -19.26
C GLY A 205 -16.80 8.02 -18.41
N LYS A 206 -15.65 8.24 -17.75
CA LYS A 206 -14.98 7.25 -16.92
C LYS A 206 -14.87 7.72 -15.47
N MET A 207 -14.94 6.77 -14.54
CA MET A 207 -14.71 6.94 -13.11
C MET A 207 -13.53 6.05 -12.70
N ILE A 208 -12.72 6.50 -11.76
CA ILE A 208 -11.60 5.74 -11.20
C ILE A 208 -11.91 5.42 -9.75
N LEU A 209 -11.98 4.13 -9.44
CA LEU A 209 -12.16 3.60 -8.09
C LEU A 209 -10.81 3.04 -7.64
N ASN A 210 -10.21 3.67 -6.63
CA ASN A 210 -8.85 3.34 -6.20
C ASN A 210 -8.86 2.49 -4.92
N TYR A 211 -8.23 1.33 -4.95
CA TYR A 211 -8.23 0.39 -3.82
C TYR A 211 -7.63 0.97 -2.53
N GLN A 212 -6.73 1.96 -2.62
CA GLN A 212 -6.18 2.64 -1.44
C GLN A 212 -7.22 3.52 -0.73
N THR A 213 -8.28 3.97 -1.41
CA THR A 213 -9.31 4.79 -0.76
C THR A 213 -10.26 3.97 0.09
N LEU A 214 -10.39 2.66 -0.18
CA LEU A 214 -11.23 1.75 0.62
C LEU A 214 -10.75 1.65 2.08
N TRP A 215 -9.45 1.85 2.31
CA TRP A 215 -8.89 1.93 3.66
C TRP A 215 -9.43 3.14 4.43
N LYS A 216 -9.49 4.30 3.80
CA LYS A 216 -9.82 5.57 4.48
C LYS A 216 -11.29 5.68 4.91
N SER A 217 -12.15 4.79 4.42
CA SER A 217 -13.58 4.78 4.69
C SER A 217 -14.00 3.86 5.85
N ASN A 218 -13.06 3.10 6.44
CA ASN A 218 -13.28 2.30 7.64
C ASN A 218 -12.58 2.94 8.85
#